data_AF-A0A3S4GM18-F1
#
_entry.id   AF-A0A3S4GM18-F1
#
_cell.length_a   1.000
_cell.length_b   1.000
_cell.length_c   1.000
_cell.angle_alpha   90.00
_cell.angle_beta   90.00
_cell.angle_gamma   90.00
#
_symmetry.space_group_name_H-M   'P 1'
#
loop_
_entity.id
_entity.type
_entity.pdbx_description
1 polymer ?
#
loop_
_entity_poly.entity_id
_entity_poly.type
_entity_poly.pdbx_seq_one_letter_code
_entity_poly.pdbx_strand_id
1 'polypeptide(L)'
;MEQLRTELSHLLGEKLSRVECVSEQAATALWFLYDAQGNPMPLLARSFTTPGVARSFTTPGVARQLAWKISTLARNGTVRMPVVLWRHDARRTSRTRCAAA
;
A
#
# COMPACT_ATOMS: atom_id res chain seq x y z
N MET A 1 -8.02 7.64 6.83
CA MET A 1 -6.53 7.69 6.86
C MET A 1 -5.92 6.81 7.94
N GLU A 2 -6.48 6.77 9.17
CA GLU A 2 -5.85 6.02 10.28
C GLU A 2 -5.65 4.52 10.01
N GLN A 3 -6.60 3.85 9.37
CA GLN A 3 -6.49 2.43 9.06
C GLN A 3 -5.25 2.11 8.19
N LEU A 4 -4.95 2.95 7.20
CA LEU A 4 -3.77 2.79 6.35
C LEU A 4 -2.49 2.94 7.17
N ARG A 5 -2.43 3.95 8.05
CA ARG A 5 -1.30 4.17 8.96
C ARG A 5 -1.07 2.95 9.86
N THR A 6 -2.14 2.35 10.41
CA THR A 6 -2.05 1.16 11.27
C THR A 6 -1.56 -0.07 10.50
N GLU A 7 -2.11 -0.35 9.31
CA GLU A 7 -1.67 -1.48 8.49
C GLU A 7 -0.21 -1.33 8.04
N LEU A 8 0.20 -0.12 7.63
CA LEU A 8 1.57 0.15 7.25
C LEU A 8 2.52 0.06 8.45
N SER A 9 2.12 0.58 9.62
CA SER A 9 2.89 0.44 10.86
C SER A 9 3.11 -1.04 11.20
N HIS A 10 2.06 -1.86 11.08
CA HIS A 10 2.17 -3.30 11.30
C HIS A 10 3.05 -3.99 10.25
N LEU A 11 2.96 -3.58 8.98
CA LEU A 11 3.76 -4.17 7.90
C LEU A 11 5.26 -3.86 8.06
N LEU A 12 5.58 -2.63 8.49
CA LEU A 12 6.94 -2.18 8.71
C LEU A 12 7.52 -2.66 10.05
N GLY A 13 6.66 -3.01 11.01
CA GLY A 13 7.07 -3.38 12.36
C GLY A 13 7.43 -2.18 13.25
N GLU A 14 7.08 -0.97 12.83
CA GLU A 14 7.37 0.29 13.53
C GLU A 14 6.15 1.22 13.55
N LYS A 15 6.11 2.16 14.49
CA LYS A 15 4.99 3.10 14.62
C LYS A 15 5.19 4.29 13.67
N LEU A 16 4.25 4.50 12.75
CA LEU A 16 4.22 5.69 11.91
C LEU A 16 3.53 6.85 12.64
N SER A 17 4.11 8.05 12.65
CA SER A 17 3.44 9.25 13.19
C SER A 17 2.41 9.81 12.20
N ARG A 18 2.80 9.90 10.92
CA ARG A 18 2.01 10.55 9.86
C ARG A 18 2.17 9.81 8.53
N VAL A 19 1.13 9.89 7.73
CA VAL A 19 1.11 9.44 6.33
C VAL A 19 0.53 10.57 5.50
N GLU A 20 1.21 10.95 4.42
CA GLU A 20 0.83 12.08 3.56
C GLU A 20 0.61 11.61 2.12
N CYS A 21 -0.51 12.00 1.51
CA CYS A 21 -0.79 11.67 0.12
C CYS A 21 0.04 12.57 -0.79
N VAL A 22 0.86 11.97 -1.65
CA VAL A 22 1.73 12.67 -2.60
C VAL A 22 1.08 12.75 -3.97
N SER A 23 0.41 11.68 -4.36
CA SER A 23 -0.24 11.58 -5.66
C SER A 23 -1.41 10.64 -5.56
N GLU A 24 -2.58 11.10 -6.01
CA GLU A 24 -3.77 10.28 -6.15
C GLU A 24 -4.12 10.18 -7.64
N GLN A 25 -4.24 8.95 -8.11
CA GLN A 25 -4.68 8.58 -9.45
C GLN A 25 -5.94 7.74 -9.33
N ALA A 26 -6.70 7.64 -10.42
CA ALA A 26 -8.01 6.98 -10.44
C ALA A 26 -8.04 5.59 -9.76
N ALA A 27 -6.97 4.80 -9.84
CA ALA A 27 -6.91 3.47 -9.22
C ALA A 27 -5.75 3.29 -8.22
N THR A 28 -4.93 4.31 -7.98
CA THR A 28 -3.77 4.19 -7.08
C THR A 28 -3.49 5.47 -6.33
N ALA A 29 -3.07 5.37 -5.08
CA ALA A 29 -2.55 6.51 -4.31
C ALA A 29 -1.13 6.22 -3.82
N LEU A 30 -0.29 7.24 -3.80
CA LEU A 30 1.10 7.23 -3.37
C LEU A 30 1.25 8.07 -2.10
N TRP A 31 2.01 7.56 -1.15
CA TRP A 31 2.08 8.10 0.20
C TRP A 31 3.51 8.25 0.70
N PHE A 32 3.82 9.40 1.31
CA PHE A 32 4.99 9.58 2.17
C PHE A 32 4.69 9.09 3.58
N LEU A 33 5.70 8.48 4.20
CA LEU A 33 5.63 7.94 5.55
C LEU A 33 6.56 8.72 6.47
N TYR A 34 6.10 8.96 7.69
CA TYR A 34 6.88 9.60 8.73
C TYR A 34 7.02 8.65 9.91
N ASP A 35 8.24 8.54 10.43
CA ASP A 35 8.56 7.73 11.60
C ASP A 35 7.85 8.23 12.87
N ALA A 36 8.03 7.54 14.00
CA ALA A 36 7.42 7.95 15.26
C ALA A 36 7.87 9.34 15.76
N GLN A 37 9.07 9.78 15.39
CA GLN A 37 9.61 11.10 15.73
C GLN A 37 9.13 12.21 14.80
N GLY A 38 8.48 11.87 13.68
CA GLY A 38 7.99 12.82 12.68
C GLY A 38 8.98 13.13 11.56
N ASN A 39 10.08 12.36 11.42
CA ASN A 39 11.00 12.52 10.29
C ASN A 39 10.49 11.77 9.06
N PRO A 40 10.75 12.28 7.85
CA PRO A 40 10.39 11.60 6.62
C PRO A 40 11.22 10.32 6.46
N MET A 41 10.55 9.21 6.17
CA MET A 41 11.20 7.94 5.86
C MET A 41 11.61 7.89 4.38
N PRO A 42 12.73 7.23 4.03
CA PRO A 42 13.14 7.02 2.64
C PRO A 42 12.31 5.90 1.96
N LEU A 43 11.01 5.86 2.22
CA LEU A 43 10.07 4.85 1.72
C LEU A 43 8.81 5.52 1.18
N LEU A 44 8.25 4.93 0.13
CA LEU A 44 6.96 5.31 -0.43
C LEU A 44 6.00 4.13 -0.32
N ALA A 45 4.79 4.38 0.18
CA ALA A 45 3.72 3.40 0.12
C ALA A 45 2.86 3.67 -1.10
N ARG A 46 2.47 2.62 -1.83
CA ARG A 46 1.50 2.71 -2.93
C ARG A 46 0.32 1.81 -2.63
N SER A 47 -0.86 2.41 -2.52
CA SER A 47 -2.12 1.68 -2.37
C SER A 47 -2.85 1.61 -3.71
N PHE A 48 -3.51 0.49 -3.96
CA PHE A 48 -4.36 0.29 -5.13
C PHE A 48 -5.82 0.31 -4.65
N THR A 49 -6.63 1.18 -5.23
CA THR A 49 -8.06 1.27 -4.98
C THR A 49 -8.78 0.91 -6.28
N THR A 50 -9.81 0.08 -6.21
CA THR A 50 -10.67 -0.21 -7.36
C THR A 50 -11.88 0.72 -7.28
N PRO A 51 -12.07 1.70 -8.17
CA PRO A 51 -13.29 2.49 -8.21
C PRO A 51 -14.40 1.63 -8.82
N GLY A 52 -15.56 1.57 -8.15
CA GLY A 52 -16.80 1.19 -8.83
C GLY A 52 -17.17 -0.30 -8.90
N VAL A 53 -16.46 -1.22 -8.24
CA VAL A 53 -16.95 -2.61 -8.11
C VAL A 53 -17.19 -2.94 -6.64
N ALA A 54 -18.40 -2.62 -6.18
CA ALA A 54 -18.96 -3.37 -5.07
C ALA A 54 -19.02 -4.84 -5.50
N ARG A 55 -18.23 -5.69 -4.83
CA ARG A 55 -18.30 -7.16 -4.93
C ARG A 55 -18.13 -7.71 -6.35
N SER A 56 -16.90 -7.74 -6.85
CA SER A 56 -16.53 -8.85 -7.72
C SER A 56 -15.06 -9.20 -7.55
N PHE A 57 -14.85 -10.50 -7.45
CA PHE A 57 -13.69 -11.18 -6.90
C PHE A 57 -12.57 -11.25 -7.96
N THR A 58 -11.96 -10.13 -8.38
CA THR A 58 -10.85 -10.19 -9.37
C THR A 58 -10.07 -8.87 -9.56
N THR A 59 -9.31 -8.40 -8.56
CA THR A 59 -8.05 -7.67 -8.86
C THR A 59 -6.90 -7.88 -7.84
N PRO A 60 -6.57 -9.12 -7.39
CA PRO A 60 -5.30 -9.37 -6.70
C PRO A 60 -4.06 -9.23 -7.61
N GLY A 61 -4.25 -9.09 -8.92
CA GLY A 61 -3.21 -9.26 -9.93
C GLY A 61 -2.28 -8.08 -10.11
N VAL A 62 -2.79 -6.85 -10.20
CA VAL A 62 -1.98 -5.70 -10.66
C VAL A 62 -0.89 -5.34 -9.65
N ALA A 63 -1.22 -5.23 -8.36
CA ALA A 63 -0.24 -4.95 -7.32
C ALA A 63 0.82 -6.08 -7.24
N ARG A 64 0.39 -7.34 -7.34
CA ARG A 64 1.28 -8.51 -7.33
C ARG A 64 2.18 -8.55 -8.58
N GLN A 65 1.63 -8.27 -9.76
CA GLN A 65 2.34 -8.25 -11.02
C GLN A 65 3.38 -7.12 -11.04
N LEU A 66 3.03 -5.94 -10.51
CA LEU A 66 3.98 -4.84 -10.35
C LEU A 66 5.09 -5.18 -9.37
N ALA A 67 4.75 -5.72 -8.19
CA ALA A 67 5.75 -6.16 -7.22
C ALA A 67 6.69 -7.22 -7.82
N TRP A 68 6.16 -8.19 -8.58
CA TRP A 68 6.95 -9.22 -9.25
C TRP A 68 7.85 -8.63 -10.35
N LYS A 69 7.35 -7.71 -11.18
CA LYS A 69 8.14 -7.03 -12.22
C LYS A 69 9.31 -6.26 -11.61
N ILE A 70 9.05 -5.44 -10.59
CA ILE A 70 10.09 -4.65 -9.91
C ILE A 70 11.09 -5.57 -9.23
N SER A 71 10.65 -6.63 -8.55
CA SER A 71 11.55 -7.62 -7.93
C SER A 71 12.42 -8.34 -8.95
N THR A 72 11.87 -8.65 -10.12
CA THR A 72 12.63 -9.32 -11.20
C THR A 72 13.66 -8.38 -11.81
N LEU A 73 13.29 -7.11 -12.04
CA LEU A 73 14.20 -6.07 -12.50
C LEU A 73 15.29 -5.76 -11.45
N ALA A 74 14.96 -5.79 -10.16
CA ALA A 74 15.93 -5.58 -9.08
C ALA A 74 16.98 -6.69 -8.99
N ARG A 75 16.61 -7.93 -9.32
CA ARG A 75 17.52 -9.08 -9.30
C ARG A 75 18.36 -9.21 -10.57
N ASN A 76 17.75 -8.99 -11.73
CA ASN A 76 18.34 -9.37 -13.02
C ASN A 76 18.60 -8.18 -13.96
N GLY A 77 18.19 -6.97 -13.58
CA GLY A 77 18.32 -5.77 -14.40
C GLY A 77 19.62 -5.01 -14.13
N THR A 78 19.98 -4.13 -15.06
CA THR A 78 21.10 -3.20 -14.95
C THR A 78 20.73 -1.89 -14.26
N VAL A 79 19.44 -1.69 -13.95
CA VAL A 79 18.90 -0.48 -13.34
C VAL A 79 18.68 -0.71 -11.85
N ARG A 80 19.12 0.22 -11.01
CA ARG A 80 18.82 0.20 -9.57
C ARG A 80 17.32 0.35 -9.35
N MET A 81 16.70 -0.70 -8.81
CA MET A 81 15.27 -0.74 -8.52
C MET A 81 15.02 -0.63 -7.01
N PRO A 82 13.93 0.02 -6.59
CA PRO A 82 13.56 0.08 -5.18
C PRO A 82 13.11 -1.29 -4.67
N VAL A 83 13.42 -1.57 -3.40
CA VAL A 83 12.93 -2.78 -2.72
C VAL A 83 11.43 -2.66 -2.50
N VAL A 84 10.66 -3.64 -2.97
CA VAL A 84 9.21 -3.64 -2.84
C VAL A 84 8.79 -4.60 -1.73
N LEU A 85 8.23 -4.04 -0.66
CA LEU A 85 7.48 -4.79 0.34
C LEU A 85 5.99 -4.74 -0.04
N TRP A 86 5.43 -5.88 -0.45
CA TRP A 86 4.00 -5.98 -0.75
C TRP A 86 3.28 -6.81 0.30
N ARG A 87 2.04 -6.42 0.61
CA ARG A 87 1.12 -7.24 1.39
C ARG A 87 -0.24 -7.21 0.73
N HIS A 88 -0.79 -8.39 0.48
CA HIS A 88 -2.18 -8.54 0.06
C HIS A 88 -3.02 -8.70 1.31
N ASP A 89 -3.84 -7.70 1.64
CA ASP A 89 -4.76 -7.82 2.77
C ASP A 89 -6.01 -8.60 2.35
N ALA A 90 -6.01 -9.90 2.65
CA ALA A 90 -7.15 -10.77 2.44
C ALA A 90 -8.26 -10.59 3.50
N ARG A 91 -8.05 -9.77 4.56
CA ARG A 91 -9.02 -9.56 5.65
C ARG A 91 -10.07 -8.47 5.37
N ARG A 92 -10.01 -7.80 4.22
CA ARG A 92 -11.02 -6.81 3.81
C ARG A 92 -12.33 -7.42 3.30
N THR A 93 -12.55 -8.72 3.50
CA THR A 93 -13.77 -9.44 3.07
C THR A 93 -14.78 -9.70 4.19
N SER A 94 -14.49 -9.36 5.46
CA SER A 94 -15.39 -9.71 6.58
C SER A 94 -15.86 -8.58 7.50
N ARG A 95 -15.42 -7.32 7.31
CA ARG A 95 -15.67 -6.25 8.31
C ARG A 95 -16.26 -4.93 7.82
N THR A 96 -17.14 -4.98 6.81
CA THR A 96 -18.08 -3.89 6.48
C THR A 96 -19.52 -4.39 6.59
N ARG A 97 -19.94 -4.69 7.82
CA ARG A 97 -21.31 -4.46 8.28
C ARG A 97 -21.22 -3.84 9.67
N CYS A 98 -22.10 -2.87 9.90
CA CYS A 98 -22.34 -2.13 11.14
C CYS A 98 -21.35 -1.00 11.45
N ALA A 99 -21.59 0.15 10.81
CA ALA A 99 -21.56 1.47 11.45
C ALA A 99 -22.39 2.44 10.59
N ALA A 100 -23.69 2.20 10.56
CA ALA A 100 -24.71 3.16 10.12
C ALA A 100 -25.89 3.00 11.08
N ALA A 101 -25.92 3.87 12.09
CA ALA A 101 -27.08 4.31 12.84
C ALA A 101 -26.64 5.54 13.64
#